data_AF-A0A7R8XC21-F1
#
_entry.id   AF-A0A7R8XC21-F1
#
_cell.length_a   1.000
_cell.length_b   1.000
_cell.length_c   1.000
_cell.angle_alpha   90.00
_cell.angle_beta   90.00
_cell.angle_gamma   90.00
#
_symmetry.space_group_name_H-M   'P 1'
#
loop_
_entity.id
_entity.type
_entity.pdbx_description
1 polymer ?
#
loop_
_entity_poly.entity_id
_entity_poly.type
_entity_poly.pdbx_seq_one_letter_code
_entity_poly.pdbx_strand_id
1 'polypeptide(L)'
;MVSRQVDMSLPKFLLFCLITASSRLRAEYAGGPQNQIVERVILVERPLAFLFDEVRRSGAPVEQGVSDNIPPHEKYAEMARYIVHHSEWASIATLSTRGPTAGLPFANVNPNASLVMTLAQSDYCKENHYDPESPLCARVILNGQFSVIPKSSPEWKFSQKALFSRHPEMADWPPDHSFFFAKLNLTFVCVLDYFGGAQEVSVSDYFQVGLAF
;
A
#
# COMPACT_ATOMS: atom_id res chain seq x y z
N MET A 1 7.48 -28.76 -22.49
CA MET A 1 6.25 -27.97 -22.30
C MET A 1 5.53 -28.45 -21.06
N VAL A 2 5.79 -27.83 -19.91
CA VAL A 2 4.95 -28.01 -18.73
C VAL A 2 4.20 -26.70 -18.59
N SER A 3 2.94 -26.70 -19.01
CA SER A 3 2.01 -25.60 -18.74
C SER A 3 1.86 -25.50 -17.23
N ARG A 4 2.52 -24.52 -16.62
CA ARG A 4 2.37 -24.24 -15.20
C ARG A 4 1.03 -23.53 -15.02
N GLN A 5 0.02 -24.28 -14.58
CA GLN A 5 -1.18 -23.68 -14.02
C GLN A 5 -0.76 -22.78 -12.86
N VAL A 6 -1.03 -21.48 -13.02
CA VAL A 6 -0.92 -20.51 -11.94
C VAL A 6 -1.97 -20.89 -10.91
N ASP A 7 -1.53 -21.29 -9.71
CA ASP A 7 -2.43 -21.58 -8.60
C ASP A 7 -3.10 -20.26 -8.15
N MET A 8 -4.37 -20.11 -8.52
CA MET A 8 -5.20 -18.95 -8.20
C MET A 8 -5.73 -18.95 -6.76
N SER A 9 -5.36 -19.94 -5.94
CA SER A 9 -5.89 -20.13 -4.57
C SER A 9 -5.14 -19.34 -3.48
N LEU A 10 -4.00 -18.74 -3.79
CA LEU A 10 -3.28 -17.84 -2.88
C LEU A 10 -3.80 -16.39 -3.04
N PRO A 11 -4.10 -15.66 -1.95
CA PRO A 11 -4.72 -14.35 -2.04
C PRO A 11 -3.78 -13.38 -2.77
N LYS A 12 -4.24 -12.93 -3.93
CA LYS A 12 -3.65 -11.88 -4.75
C LYS A 12 -3.56 -10.62 -3.86
N PHE A 13 -2.33 -10.23 -3.52
CA PHE A 13 -1.98 -9.57 -2.25
C PHE A 13 -2.53 -8.16 -2.08
N LEU A 14 -2.83 -7.81 -0.82
CA LEU A 14 -3.42 -6.54 -0.42
C LEU A 14 -2.41 -5.61 0.26
N LEU A 15 -2.75 -4.32 0.32
CA LEU A 15 -2.07 -3.31 1.14
C LEU A 15 -2.08 -3.71 2.63
N PHE A 16 -1.01 -3.51 3.42
CA PHE A 16 -1.01 -3.86 4.85
C PHE A 16 -0.70 -2.67 5.76
N CYS A 17 -1.64 -2.24 6.58
CA CYS A 17 -1.47 -1.12 7.51
C CYS A 17 -1.41 -1.56 8.98
N LEU A 18 -0.57 -0.90 9.80
CA LEU A 18 -0.62 -0.97 11.26
C LEU A 18 -1.42 0.22 11.79
N ILE A 19 -2.55 -0.06 12.42
CA ILE A 19 -3.48 0.97 12.91
C ILE A 19 -3.55 0.90 14.43
N THR A 20 -3.51 2.04 15.11
CA THR A 20 -3.73 2.15 16.56
C THR A 20 -5.22 2.10 16.89
N ALA A 21 -5.59 1.33 17.91
CA ALA A 21 -6.91 1.44 18.55
C ALA A 21 -6.75 1.95 19.97
N SER A 22 -7.54 2.96 20.37
CA SER A 22 -7.66 3.31 21.79
C SER A 22 -8.27 2.13 22.57
N SER A 23 -7.78 1.88 23.78
CA SER A 23 -8.12 0.76 24.67
C SER A 23 -9.62 0.59 25.00
N ARG A 24 -10.46 1.59 24.70
CA ARG A 24 -11.93 1.52 24.84
C ARG A 24 -12.64 0.75 23.71
N LEU A 25 -11.97 0.41 22.61
CA LEU A 25 -12.62 -0.11 21.39
C LEU A 25 -12.74 -1.65 21.31
N ARG A 26 -12.30 -2.39 22.33
CA ARG A 26 -12.32 -3.87 22.30
C ARG A 26 -13.72 -4.48 22.50
N ALA A 27 -14.70 -3.71 22.99
CA ALA A 27 -16.03 -4.23 23.36
C ALA A 27 -17.14 -3.97 22.30
N GLU A 28 -16.92 -3.11 21.30
CA GLU A 28 -17.99 -2.61 20.42
C GLU A 28 -17.77 -2.92 18.93
N TYR A 29 -17.27 -4.13 18.61
CA TYR A 29 -17.32 -4.62 17.22
C TYR A 29 -18.73 -5.08 16.78
N ALA A 30 -19.73 -4.88 17.64
CA ALA A 30 -21.16 -5.02 17.36
C ALA A 30 -21.86 -3.65 17.45
N GLY A 31 -21.54 -2.72 16.54
CA GLY A 31 -22.41 -1.58 16.23
C GLY A 31 -22.25 -0.26 17.02
N GLY A 32 -21.05 0.14 17.45
CA GLY A 32 -20.79 1.45 18.10
C GLY A 32 -19.89 2.43 17.29
N PRO A 33 -19.91 3.75 17.57
CA PRO A 33 -19.35 4.79 16.70
C PRO A 33 -17.80 4.83 16.72
N GLN A 34 -17.22 4.78 15.52
CA GLN A 34 -15.78 4.63 15.29
C GLN A 34 -15.02 5.96 15.39
N ASN A 35 -14.37 6.26 16.51
CA ASN A 35 -13.41 7.38 16.60
C ASN A 35 -11.97 6.84 16.54
N GLN A 36 -11.35 6.85 15.35
CA GLN A 36 -9.94 6.50 15.15
C GLN A 36 -9.24 7.63 14.38
N ILE A 37 -7.98 7.93 14.70
CA ILE A 37 -7.10 8.86 13.96
C ILE A 37 -5.94 7.99 13.47
N VAL A 38 -5.60 8.07 12.17
CA VAL A 38 -4.43 7.39 11.62
C VAL A 38 -3.64 8.41 10.83
N GLU A 39 -2.48 8.76 11.35
CA GLU A 39 -1.66 9.82 10.76
C GLU A 39 -0.77 9.31 9.62
N ARG A 40 -0.49 7.99 9.53
CA ARG A 40 0.32 7.38 8.46
C ARG A 40 -0.08 5.94 8.20
N VAL A 41 -0.25 5.59 6.92
CA VAL A 41 -0.41 4.20 6.48
C VAL A 41 0.78 3.82 5.62
N ILE A 42 1.27 2.63 5.91
CA ILE A 42 2.53 2.11 5.44
C ILE A 42 2.22 0.87 4.62
N LEU A 43 2.96 0.64 3.54
CA LEU A 43 2.53 -0.25 2.47
C LEU A 43 3.55 -1.34 2.20
N VAL A 44 3.07 -2.55 1.96
CA VAL A 44 3.92 -3.64 1.49
C VAL A 44 3.21 -4.40 0.39
N GLU A 45 3.83 -4.42 -0.79
CA GLU A 45 3.53 -5.40 -1.83
C GLU A 45 4.70 -6.35 -2.03
N ARG A 46 4.40 -7.59 -2.39
CA ARG A 46 5.37 -8.69 -2.42
C ARG A 46 5.99 -8.87 -3.81
N PRO A 47 7.32 -8.87 -3.99
CA PRO A 47 7.95 -9.57 -5.11
C PRO A 47 7.61 -11.07 -5.03
N LEU A 48 7.47 -11.74 -6.16
CA LEU A 48 7.49 -13.20 -6.19
C LEU A 48 8.84 -13.65 -5.59
N ALA A 49 8.83 -14.00 -4.30
CA ALA A 49 10.05 -14.15 -3.52
C ALA A 49 10.93 -15.29 -4.06
N PHE A 50 12.14 -14.97 -4.51
CA PHE A 50 13.38 -15.76 -4.39
C PHE A 50 14.56 -14.96 -4.99
N LEU A 51 15.12 -13.97 -4.28
CA LEU A 51 16.51 -13.48 -4.55
C LEU A 51 17.10 -12.51 -3.50
N PHE A 52 16.30 -11.92 -2.60
CA PHE A 52 16.81 -10.84 -1.72
C PHE A 52 17.65 -11.29 -0.50
N ASP A 53 17.64 -12.58 -0.12
CA ASP A 53 18.45 -13.07 1.01
C ASP A 53 19.96 -13.15 0.69
N GLU A 54 20.34 -13.13 -0.59
CA GLU A 54 21.74 -13.20 -1.02
C GLU A 54 22.39 -11.81 -1.15
N VAL A 55 21.61 -10.79 -1.52
CA VAL A 55 22.06 -9.39 -1.64
C VAL A 55 22.34 -8.75 -0.29
N ARG A 56 21.61 -9.14 0.78
CA ARG A 56 21.83 -8.58 2.12
C ARG A 56 23.12 -9.07 2.79
N ARG A 57 23.70 -10.18 2.31
CA ARG A 57 24.97 -10.75 2.82
C ARG A 57 26.23 -10.17 2.18
N SER A 58 26.11 -9.45 1.07
CA SER A 58 27.28 -8.98 0.30
C SER A 58 27.77 -7.59 0.70
N GLY A 59 27.08 -6.86 1.61
CA GLY A 59 27.52 -5.53 2.05
C GLY A 59 27.61 -4.51 0.90
N ALA A 60 26.84 -4.71 -0.18
CA ALA A 60 26.77 -3.75 -1.28
C ALA A 60 26.18 -2.42 -0.79
N PRO A 61 26.65 -1.27 -1.30
CA PRO A 61 26.03 0.02 -0.99
C PRO A 61 24.57 -0.03 -1.42
N VAL A 62 23.69 0.53 -0.60
CA VAL A 62 22.31 0.82 -0.99
C VAL A 62 22.38 1.96 -2.02
N GLU A 63 22.60 1.63 -3.29
CA GLU A 63 22.33 2.56 -4.38
C GLU A 63 20.81 2.69 -4.51
N GLN A 64 20.27 3.75 -3.91
CA GLN A 64 18.93 4.22 -4.21
C GLN A 64 18.98 5.02 -5.52
N GLY A 65 18.82 4.33 -6.64
CA GLY A 65 18.53 4.92 -7.94
C GLY A 65 17.22 4.33 -8.47
N VAL A 66 16.12 5.07 -8.35
CA VAL A 66 14.77 4.68 -8.81
C VAL A 66 14.62 4.88 -10.33
N SER A 67 15.69 5.21 -11.05
CA SER A 67 15.64 5.59 -12.48
C SER A 67 15.61 4.42 -13.46
N ASP A 68 16.16 3.25 -13.12
CA ASP A 68 16.55 2.32 -14.19
C ASP A 68 15.43 1.37 -14.65
N ASN A 69 14.31 1.27 -13.92
CA ASN A 69 13.25 0.29 -14.19
C ASN A 69 11.81 0.83 -14.11
N ILE A 70 11.58 2.12 -14.34
CA ILE A 70 10.21 2.64 -14.39
C ILE A 70 9.46 2.05 -15.60
N PRO A 71 8.27 1.45 -15.40
CA PRO A 71 7.50 0.88 -16.50
C PRO A 71 7.15 1.94 -17.56
N PRO A 72 7.05 1.56 -18.85
CA PRO A 72 6.50 2.42 -19.88
C PRO A 72 5.10 2.90 -19.48
N HIS A 73 4.78 4.17 -19.73
CA HIS A 73 3.53 4.79 -19.26
C HIS A 73 2.27 4.17 -19.90
N GLU A 74 2.37 3.41 -20.99
CA GLU A 74 1.24 2.68 -21.56
C GLU A 74 0.89 1.41 -20.78
N LYS A 75 1.77 1.01 -19.86
CA LYS A 75 1.60 -0.18 -19.03
C LYS A 75 1.06 0.19 -17.66
N TYR A 76 -0.17 0.71 -17.63
CA TYR A 76 -0.80 1.27 -16.43
C TYR A 76 -0.80 0.33 -15.22
N ALA A 77 -1.07 -0.97 -15.41
CA ALA A 77 -1.04 -1.93 -14.32
C ALA A 77 0.37 -2.14 -13.76
N GLU A 78 1.40 -2.17 -14.62
CA GLU A 78 2.80 -2.27 -14.19
C GLU A 78 3.23 -0.99 -13.45
N MET A 79 2.89 0.19 -13.99
CA MET A 79 3.16 1.48 -13.34
C MET A 79 2.47 1.59 -11.97
N ALA A 80 1.20 1.21 -11.87
CA ALA A 80 0.46 1.18 -10.60
C ALA A 80 1.22 0.35 -9.57
N ARG A 81 1.55 -0.91 -9.92
CA ARG A 81 2.27 -1.83 -9.03
C ARG A 81 3.67 -1.36 -8.70
N TYR A 82 4.36 -0.73 -9.64
CA TYR A 82 5.67 -0.14 -9.42
C TYR A 82 5.61 0.96 -8.35
N ILE A 83 4.68 1.92 -8.50
CA ILE A 83 4.52 3.03 -7.54
C ILE A 83 4.18 2.46 -6.16
N VAL A 84 3.24 1.53 -6.05
CA VAL A 84 2.84 0.97 -4.75
C VAL A 84 3.99 0.18 -4.10
N HIS A 85 4.71 -0.63 -4.87
CA HIS A 85 5.81 -1.43 -4.35
C HIS A 85 6.99 -0.58 -3.84
N HIS A 86 7.29 0.53 -4.50
CA HIS A 86 8.38 1.44 -4.11
C HIS A 86 7.96 2.49 -3.08
N SER A 87 6.66 2.61 -2.78
CA SER A 87 6.16 3.54 -1.77
C SER A 87 6.24 2.95 -0.37
N GLU A 88 6.93 3.64 0.54
CA GLU A 88 7.03 3.26 1.96
C GLU A 88 5.82 3.74 2.78
N TRP A 89 5.11 4.77 2.30
CA TRP A 89 3.94 5.35 2.95
C TRP A 89 2.91 5.82 1.92
N ALA A 90 1.66 6.04 2.35
CA ALA A 90 0.60 6.63 1.54
C ALA A 90 -0.16 7.71 2.29
N SER A 91 -0.68 8.67 1.53
CA SER A 91 -1.75 9.56 2.00
C SER A 91 -3.08 8.80 1.96
N ILE A 92 -3.85 8.89 3.04
CA ILE A 92 -5.18 8.27 3.14
C ILE A 92 -6.24 9.34 3.25
N ALA A 93 -7.30 9.17 2.45
CA ALA A 93 -8.54 9.89 2.59
C ALA A 93 -9.68 8.93 2.97
N THR A 94 -10.40 9.30 4.02
CA THR A 94 -11.61 8.65 4.52
C THR A 94 -12.65 9.70 4.89
N LEU A 95 -13.82 9.27 5.37
CA LEU A 95 -14.82 10.17 5.92
C LEU A 95 -14.68 10.26 7.44
N SER A 96 -14.60 11.49 7.95
CA SER A 96 -14.57 11.76 9.38
C SER A 96 -15.85 11.28 10.05
N THR A 97 -15.69 10.67 11.21
CA THR A 97 -16.78 10.30 12.13
C THR A 97 -16.83 11.23 13.34
N ARG A 98 -15.88 12.17 13.45
CA ARG A 98 -15.75 13.07 14.58
C ARG A 98 -16.54 14.34 14.33
N GLY A 99 -17.46 14.67 15.23
CA GLY A 99 -18.03 16.01 15.29
C GLY A 99 -16.94 17.06 15.56
N PRO A 100 -16.99 18.26 14.94
CA PRO A 100 -18.03 18.79 14.06
C PRO A 100 -17.87 18.44 12.56
N THR A 101 -16.81 17.71 12.21
CA THR A 101 -16.42 17.41 10.82
C THR A 101 -17.03 16.13 10.24
N ALA A 102 -18.03 15.54 10.90
CA ALA A 102 -18.58 14.26 10.49
C ALA A 102 -19.07 14.30 9.03
N GLY A 103 -18.65 13.32 8.22
CA GLY A 103 -18.91 13.25 6.78
C GLY A 103 -17.97 14.05 5.89
N LEU A 104 -17.07 14.88 6.44
CA LEU A 104 -16.04 15.58 5.66
C LEU A 104 -14.81 14.68 5.42
N PRO A 105 -14.05 14.91 4.33
CA PRO A 105 -12.78 14.22 4.09
C PRO A 105 -11.81 14.39 5.26
N PHE A 106 -11.24 13.30 5.73
CA PHE A 106 -10.29 13.28 6.84
C PHE A 106 -9.33 12.10 6.70
N ALA A 107 -8.12 12.21 7.27
CA ALA A 107 -7.17 11.12 7.32
C ALA A 107 -7.42 10.26 8.58
N ASN A 108 -8.47 9.43 8.56
CA ASN A 108 -8.73 8.40 9.57
C ASN A 108 -8.81 7.01 8.94
N VAL A 109 -9.10 5.99 9.74
CA VAL A 109 -9.52 4.69 9.21
C VAL A 109 -11.03 4.58 9.34
N ASN A 110 -11.68 4.71 8.19
CA ASN A 110 -13.04 4.26 7.92
C ASN A 110 -12.91 3.04 7.01
N PRO A 111 -13.84 2.06 7.03
CA PRO A 111 -13.83 0.98 6.06
C PRO A 111 -13.60 1.48 4.63
N ASN A 112 -14.33 2.48 4.16
CA ASN A 112 -14.09 3.04 2.83
C ASN A 112 -12.93 4.04 2.84
N ALA A 113 -11.89 3.78 2.05
CA ALA A 113 -10.72 4.63 1.95
C ALA A 113 -10.23 4.80 0.52
N SER A 114 -9.61 5.95 0.26
CA SER A 114 -8.81 6.24 -0.92
C SER A 114 -7.36 6.46 -0.50
N LEU A 115 -6.43 5.83 -1.20
CA LEU A 115 -5.01 5.93 -0.94
C LEU A 115 -4.29 6.48 -2.16
N VAL A 116 -3.37 7.40 -1.92
CA VAL A 116 -2.57 8.02 -2.98
C VAL A 116 -1.10 7.86 -2.67
N MET A 117 -0.36 7.45 -3.70
CA MET A 117 1.10 7.38 -3.73
C MET A 117 1.62 8.00 -5.01
N THR A 118 2.85 8.46 -5.00
CA THR A 118 3.46 9.15 -6.13
C THR A 118 4.96 8.94 -6.18
N LEU A 119 5.52 8.96 -7.39
CA LEU A 119 6.97 8.96 -7.59
C LEU A 119 7.65 10.18 -6.94
N ALA A 120 6.91 11.25 -6.57
CA ALA A 120 7.44 12.36 -5.77
C ALA A 120 7.88 11.97 -4.35
N GLN A 121 7.48 10.78 -3.88
CA GLN A 121 7.96 10.23 -2.61
C GLN A 121 9.40 9.69 -2.71
N SER A 122 9.93 9.54 -3.93
CA SER A 122 11.32 9.24 -4.26
C SER A 122 12.02 10.45 -4.90
N ASP A 123 13.31 10.32 -5.23
CA ASP A 123 14.03 11.37 -5.95
C ASP A 123 13.67 11.45 -7.45
N TYR A 124 12.92 10.49 -8.01
CA TYR A 124 12.62 10.41 -9.45
C TYR A 124 12.11 11.73 -10.05
N CYS A 125 11.07 12.32 -9.48
CA CYS A 125 10.48 13.54 -10.06
C CYS A 125 11.43 14.73 -9.94
N LYS A 126 12.23 14.78 -8.87
CA LYS A 126 13.22 15.83 -8.64
C LYS A 126 14.39 15.73 -9.62
N GLU A 127 14.90 14.53 -9.83
CA GLU A 127 16.01 14.24 -10.78
C GLU A 127 15.60 14.50 -12.22
N ASN A 128 14.34 14.22 -12.58
CA ASN A 128 13.80 14.48 -13.92
C ASN A 128 13.25 15.91 -14.09
N HIS A 129 13.39 16.77 -13.08
CA HIS A 129 12.86 18.14 -13.09
C HIS A 129 11.36 18.24 -13.38
N TYR A 130 10.59 17.25 -12.92
CA TYR A 130 9.13 17.27 -12.98
C TYR A 130 8.57 17.93 -11.73
N ASP A 131 7.67 18.89 -11.94
CA ASP A 131 6.80 19.36 -10.87
C ASP A 131 5.97 18.18 -10.31
N PRO A 132 5.82 18.03 -8.98
CA PRO A 132 5.03 16.94 -8.40
C PRO A 132 3.57 16.85 -8.89
N GLU A 133 2.99 17.96 -9.36
CA GLU A 133 1.64 18.00 -9.93
C GLU A 133 1.62 17.59 -11.42
N SER A 134 2.76 17.60 -12.10
CA SER A 134 2.88 17.11 -13.48
C SER A 134 2.45 15.65 -13.60
N PRO A 135 1.73 15.24 -14.66
CA PRO A 135 1.41 13.83 -14.89
C PRO A 135 2.66 12.96 -15.12
N LEU A 136 3.79 13.55 -15.53
CA LEU A 136 5.07 12.84 -15.66
C LEU A 136 5.65 12.44 -14.30
N CYS A 137 5.25 13.13 -13.23
CA CYS A 137 5.47 12.67 -11.86
C CYS A 137 4.32 11.74 -11.45
N ALA A 138 4.44 10.49 -11.91
CA ALA A 138 3.33 9.54 -11.88
C ALA A 138 2.78 9.32 -10.46
N ARG A 139 1.47 9.09 -10.38
CA ARG A 139 0.76 8.78 -9.14
C ARG A 139 -0.31 7.72 -9.35
N VAL A 140 -0.55 6.94 -8.31
CA VAL A 140 -1.60 5.92 -8.27
C VAL A 140 -2.61 6.27 -7.18
N ILE A 141 -3.88 6.10 -7.50
CA ILE A 141 -5.02 6.26 -6.59
C ILE A 141 -5.69 4.89 -6.46
N LEU A 142 -5.76 4.39 -5.23
CA LEU A 142 -6.39 3.12 -4.90
C LEU A 142 -7.62 3.39 -4.03
N ASN A 143 -8.80 2.96 -4.46
CA ASN A 143 -9.97 2.95 -3.58
C ASN A 143 -10.31 1.54 -3.17
N GLY A 144 -10.80 1.40 -1.94
CA GLY A 144 -11.20 0.11 -1.44
C GLY A 144 -11.75 0.15 -0.03
N GLN A 145 -11.84 -1.05 0.54
CA GLN A 145 -12.31 -1.24 1.91
C GLN A 145 -11.26 -1.84 2.82
N PHE A 146 -10.91 -1.15 3.91
CA PHE A 146 -10.08 -1.71 4.97
C PHE A 146 -10.79 -2.87 5.67
N SER A 147 -10.07 -3.97 5.84
CA SER A 147 -10.49 -5.14 6.62
C SER A 147 -9.38 -5.55 7.59
N VAL A 148 -9.74 -5.86 8.83
CA VAL A 148 -8.78 -6.32 9.84
C VAL A 148 -8.37 -7.75 9.52
N ILE A 149 -7.08 -8.06 9.65
CA ILE A 149 -6.54 -9.40 9.44
C ILE A 149 -6.58 -10.15 10.76
N PRO A 150 -7.32 -11.27 10.86
CA PRO A 150 -7.41 -12.03 12.10
C PRO A 150 -6.06 -12.63 12.50
N LYS A 151 -5.67 -12.52 13.79
CA LYS A 151 -4.43 -13.10 14.34
C LYS A 151 -4.28 -14.61 14.11
N SER A 152 -5.40 -15.32 14.00
CA SER A 152 -5.43 -16.76 13.72
C SER A 152 -5.17 -17.14 12.27
N SER A 153 -5.20 -16.17 11.34
CA SER A 153 -5.04 -16.44 9.91
C SER A 153 -3.57 -16.62 9.49
N PRO A 154 -3.28 -17.44 8.47
CA PRO A 154 -1.94 -17.49 7.87
C PRO A 154 -1.49 -16.14 7.29
N GLU A 155 -2.43 -15.34 6.79
CA GLU A 155 -2.20 -14.00 6.24
C GLU A 155 -1.63 -13.04 7.30
N TRP A 156 -1.98 -13.21 8.58
CA TRP A 156 -1.45 -12.37 9.65
C TRP A 156 0.06 -12.46 9.80
N LYS A 157 0.62 -13.68 9.82
CA LYS A 157 2.07 -13.89 9.93
C LYS A 157 2.81 -13.31 8.72
N PHE A 158 2.19 -13.45 7.55
CA PHE A 158 2.70 -12.83 6.32
C PHE A 158 2.71 -11.30 6.44
N SER A 159 1.60 -10.70 6.88
CA SER A 159 1.45 -9.25 7.05
C SER A 159 2.48 -8.68 8.00
N GLN A 160 2.71 -9.37 9.14
CA GLN A 160 3.72 -9.00 10.11
C GLN A 160 5.12 -9.01 9.51
N LYS A 161 5.50 -10.12 8.85
CA LYS A 161 6.82 -10.25 8.22
C LYS A 161 7.02 -9.20 7.11
N ALA A 162 6.00 -9.02 6.27
CA ALA A 162 6.00 -8.06 5.18
C ALA A 162 6.23 -6.64 5.73
N LEU A 163 5.40 -6.21 6.69
CA LEU A 163 5.47 -4.87 7.28
C LEU A 163 6.82 -4.60 7.96
N PHE A 164 7.25 -5.49 8.85
CA PHE A 164 8.49 -5.27 9.61
C PHE A 164 9.75 -5.40 8.74
N SER A 165 9.66 -6.03 7.57
CA SER A 165 10.79 -6.04 6.63
C SER A 165 11.07 -4.66 6.01
N ARG A 166 10.03 -3.83 5.82
CA ARG A 166 10.12 -2.46 5.29
C ARG A 166 10.20 -1.42 6.41
N HIS A 167 9.59 -1.70 7.56
CA HIS A 167 9.54 -0.80 8.72
C HIS A 167 10.01 -1.53 9.99
N PRO A 168 11.33 -1.77 10.12
CA PRO A 168 11.89 -2.58 11.21
C PRO A 168 11.57 -2.00 12.60
N GLU A 169 11.52 -0.68 12.74
CA GLU A 169 11.20 -0.01 14.01
C GLU A 169 9.81 -0.40 14.56
N MET A 170 8.85 -0.73 13.69
CA MET A 170 7.50 -1.10 14.13
C MET A 170 7.45 -2.39 14.94
N ALA A 171 8.48 -3.24 14.86
CA ALA A 171 8.57 -4.44 15.67
C ALA A 171 8.71 -4.10 17.17
N ASP A 172 9.26 -2.93 17.48
CA ASP A 172 9.56 -2.47 18.84
C ASP A 172 8.55 -1.42 19.36
N TRP A 173 7.49 -1.12 18.58
CA TRP A 173 6.47 -0.15 18.99
C TRP A 173 5.68 -0.60 20.24
N PRO A 174 5.22 0.35 21.10
CA PRO A 174 4.60 0.02 22.39
C PRO A 174 3.35 -0.87 22.29
N PRO A 175 3.29 -2.00 22.99
CA PRO A 175 2.19 -2.96 22.85
C PRO A 175 0.84 -2.46 23.40
N ASP A 176 0.86 -1.45 24.27
CA ASP A 176 -0.32 -0.86 24.92
C ASP A 176 -1.16 0.01 23.96
N HIS A 177 -0.62 0.38 22.80
CA HIS A 177 -1.34 1.08 21.72
C HIS A 177 -2.25 0.17 20.87
N SER A 178 -2.34 -1.12 21.21
CA SER A 178 -3.28 -2.09 20.63
C SER A 178 -3.25 -2.14 19.10
N PHE A 179 -2.05 -2.12 18.52
CA PHE A 179 -1.86 -2.18 17.08
C PHE A 179 -2.46 -3.44 16.45
N PHE A 180 -3.01 -3.30 15.25
CA PHE A 180 -3.54 -4.41 14.44
C PHE A 180 -3.14 -4.26 12.97
N PHE A 181 -3.02 -5.41 12.29
CA PHE A 181 -2.80 -5.46 10.85
C PHE A 181 -4.15 -5.40 10.12
N ALA A 182 -4.24 -4.51 9.14
CA ALA A 182 -5.40 -4.39 8.26
C ALA A 182 -4.97 -4.41 6.80
N LYS A 183 -5.93 -4.68 5.92
CA LYS A 183 -5.73 -4.68 4.48
C LYS A 183 -6.78 -3.96 3.67
N LEU A 184 -6.37 -3.33 2.57
CA LEU A 184 -7.27 -2.62 1.66
C LEU A 184 -7.77 -3.55 0.56
N ASN A 185 -9.04 -3.94 0.63
CA ASN A 185 -9.72 -4.67 -0.45
C ASN A 185 -10.02 -3.71 -1.60
N LEU A 186 -9.23 -3.79 -2.68
CA LEU A 186 -9.33 -2.89 -3.82
C LEU A 186 -10.66 -3.04 -4.55
N THR A 187 -11.30 -1.91 -4.84
CA THR A 187 -12.47 -1.80 -5.71
C THR A 187 -12.21 -0.93 -6.94
N PHE A 188 -11.16 -0.09 -6.90
CA PHE A 188 -10.80 0.81 -7.99
C PHE A 188 -9.30 1.11 -7.96
N VAL A 189 -8.69 1.17 -9.14
CA VAL A 189 -7.29 1.53 -9.35
C VAL A 189 -7.25 2.56 -10.47
N CYS A 190 -6.53 3.65 -10.25
CA CYS A 190 -6.35 4.71 -11.23
C CYS A 190 -4.90 5.18 -11.23
N VAL A 191 -4.34 5.38 -12.41
CA VAL A 191 -2.97 5.86 -12.61
C VAL A 191 -3.00 7.14 -13.42
N LEU A 192 -2.24 8.14 -12.99
CA LEU A 192 -1.92 9.30 -13.80
C LEU A 192 -0.40 9.33 -13.97
N ASP A 193 0.07 8.96 -15.16
CA ASP A 193 1.49 8.79 -15.50
C ASP A 193 1.90 9.46 -16.83
N TYR A 194 0.94 10.02 -17.56
CA TYR A 194 1.21 10.79 -18.78
C TYR A 194 0.09 11.80 -19.10
N PHE A 195 0.32 12.63 -20.12
CA PHE A 195 -0.69 13.54 -20.64
C PHE A 195 -1.89 12.76 -21.23
N GLY A 196 -3.07 13.38 -21.23
CA GLY A 196 -4.31 12.74 -21.73
C GLY A 196 -5.28 12.30 -20.62
N GLY A 197 -4.89 12.48 -19.35
CA GLY A 197 -5.75 12.21 -18.21
C GLY A 197 -5.50 10.85 -17.58
N ALA A 198 -6.13 10.63 -16.43
CA ALA A 198 -5.91 9.44 -15.63
C ALA A 198 -6.58 8.19 -16.25
N GLN A 199 -5.94 7.04 -16.07
CA GLN A 199 -6.30 5.77 -16.67
C GLN A 199 -6.79 4.82 -15.59
N GLU A 200 -7.97 4.25 -15.81
CA GLU A 200 -8.53 3.23 -14.92
C GLU A 200 -7.89 1.88 -15.23
N VAL A 201 -7.48 1.17 -14.17
CA VAL A 201 -6.93 -0.19 -14.25
C VAL A 201 -7.91 -1.12 -13.58
N SER A 202 -8.28 -2.22 -14.25
CA SER A 202 -9.13 -3.22 -13.60
C SER A 202 -8.39 -3.85 -12.41
N VAL A 203 -9.10 -4.09 -11.31
CA VAL A 203 -8.51 -4.74 -10.13
C VAL A 203 -7.90 -6.10 -10.48
N SER A 204 -8.50 -6.80 -11.46
CA SER A 204 -7.95 -8.05 -12.00
C SER A 204 -6.57 -7.84 -12.63
N ASP A 205 -6.42 -6.88 -13.53
CA ASP A 205 -5.17 -6.63 -14.25
C ASP A 205 -4.07 -6.14 -13.31
N TYR A 206 -4.43 -5.27 -12.36
CA TYR A 206 -3.54 -4.83 -11.28
C TYR A 206 -2.90 -6.03 -10.56
N PHE A 207 -3.70 -7.04 -10.23
CA PHE A 207 -3.22 -8.24 -9.54
C PHE A 207 -2.62 -9.32 -10.44
N GLN A 208 -2.74 -9.22 -11.76
CA GLN A 208 -2.08 -10.13 -12.70
C GLN A 208 -0.61 -9.79 -12.92
N VAL A 209 -0.22 -8.53 -12.68
CA VAL A 209 1.19 -8.11 -12.77
C VAL A 209 2.01 -8.80 -11.69
N GLY A 210 3.04 -9.52 -12.11
CA GLY A 210 4.07 -10.07 -11.22
C GLY A 210 5.02 -8.96 -10.77
N LEU A 211 5.32 -8.91 -9.48
CA LEU A 211 6.38 -8.05 -8.95
C LEU A 211 7.71 -8.78 -9.15
N ALA A 212 8.38 -8.47 -10.26
CA ALA A 212 9.73 -8.92 -10.59
C ALA A 212 10.64 -7.69 -10.82
N PHE A 213 10.46 -6.68 -9.97
CA PHE A 213 11.32 -5.51 -9.87
C PHE A 213 12.31 -5.73 -8.72
#